data_AF-W5SLV7-F1
#
_entry.id   AF-W5SLV7-F1
#
_cell.length_a   1.000
_cell.length_b   1.000
_cell.length_c   1.000
_cell.angle_alpha   90.00
_cell.angle_beta   90.00
_cell.angle_gamma   90.00
#
_symmetry.space_group_name_H-M   'P 1'
#
loop_
_entity.id
_entity.type
_entity.pdbx_description
1 polymer ?
#
loop_
_entity_poly.entity_id
_entity_poly.type
_entity_poly.pdbx_seq_one_letter_code
_entity_poly.pdbx_strand_id
1 'polypeptide(L)'
;MKKKKNKWTRIKQKFKFIILKILRKQLKNVFKDPKLILISTLQIIMGSLLMAISTNILYIPHGLLSGGIAGISLMLHYLLDFNLGLTIFMLNIPLFIIGIKFLNITFVIQSWIAMALYSLIVNYSQFLQYKMQLNDMILVSILAGLISGLGLGLIFKAKGSSGGTDIISMIIKEKYSISIGTTNFLFNLAVLLIAATFFNIEIALYTLIASFVTAIMTDKTSTGFGNQKAILIISDKGKEISYLLTNKLKVAATLLEGKGAWAGNDKTIVFIVVPTMRMSRIKYISQKIDPNCFITVINTNEITGGKKIIETNTNKNDIAS
;
A
#
# COMPACT_ATOMS: atom_id res chain seq x y z
N MET A 1 35.05 -22.97 26.66
CA MET A 1 34.05 -22.91 25.56
C MET A 1 32.62 -23.38 25.91
N LYS A 2 32.37 -24.22 26.93
CA LYS A 2 31.00 -24.72 27.27
C LYS A 2 30.02 -23.68 27.86
N LYS A 3 30.47 -22.65 28.59
CA LYS A 3 29.59 -21.61 29.19
C LYS A 3 28.93 -20.65 28.17
N LYS A 4 29.55 -20.39 27.01
CA LYS A 4 28.96 -19.52 25.94
C LYS A 4 27.80 -20.21 25.20
N LYS A 5 27.88 -21.54 24.95
CA LYS A 5 26.79 -22.31 24.31
C LYS A 5 25.47 -22.24 25.11
N ASN A 6 25.55 -22.25 26.44
CA ASN A 6 24.38 -22.22 27.34
C ASN A 6 23.67 -20.85 27.43
N LYS A 7 24.36 -19.75 27.12
CA LYS A 7 23.76 -18.40 27.10
C LYS A 7 22.93 -18.21 25.82
N TRP A 8 23.43 -18.68 24.68
CA TRP A 8 22.74 -18.62 23.39
C TRP A 8 21.48 -19.50 23.32
N THR A 9 21.50 -20.68 23.93
CA THR A 9 20.31 -21.56 24.02
C THR A 9 19.20 -20.95 24.87
N ARG A 10 19.55 -20.33 26.01
CA ARG A 10 18.59 -19.59 26.87
C ARG A 10 18.00 -18.36 26.18
N ILE A 11 18.80 -17.61 25.43
CA ILE A 11 18.30 -16.48 24.63
C ILE A 11 17.35 -16.97 23.53
N LYS A 12 17.70 -18.03 22.78
CA LYS A 12 16.82 -18.64 21.78
C LYS A 12 15.49 -19.13 22.39
N GLN A 13 15.52 -19.74 23.58
CA GLN A 13 14.31 -20.21 24.26
C GLN A 13 13.42 -19.06 24.76
N LYS A 14 13.99 -18.03 25.38
CA LYS A 14 13.24 -16.82 25.78
C LYS A 14 12.63 -16.12 24.57
N PHE A 15 13.39 -15.99 23.50
CA PHE A 15 12.94 -15.37 22.25
C PHE A 15 11.80 -16.17 21.61
N LYS A 16 11.95 -17.50 21.51
CA LYS A 16 10.90 -18.42 21.04
C LYS A 16 9.62 -18.32 21.89
N PHE A 17 9.75 -18.25 23.22
CA PHE A 17 8.61 -18.16 24.12
C PHE A 17 7.86 -16.83 23.99
N ILE A 18 8.59 -15.70 23.90
CA ILE A 18 8.00 -14.36 23.71
C ILE A 18 7.28 -14.30 22.36
N ILE A 19 7.92 -14.76 21.28
CA ILE A 19 7.31 -14.83 19.94
C ILE A 19 6.03 -15.67 19.97
N LEU A 20 6.07 -16.87 20.56
CA LEU A 20 4.90 -17.75 20.64
C LEU A 20 3.74 -17.10 21.42
N LYS A 21 4.04 -16.39 22.51
CA LYS A 21 3.01 -15.70 23.31
C LYS A 21 2.37 -14.52 22.54
N ILE A 22 3.17 -13.76 21.80
CA ILE A 22 2.70 -12.66 20.95
C ILE A 22 1.85 -13.22 19.80
N LEU A 23 2.35 -14.23 19.09
CA LEU A 23 1.67 -14.92 18.00
C LEU A 23 0.28 -15.43 18.43
N ARG A 24 0.21 -16.16 19.54
CA ARG A 24 -1.04 -16.79 20.02
C ARG A 24 -2.11 -15.76 20.39
N LYS A 25 -1.71 -14.58 20.88
CA LYS A 25 -2.63 -13.48 21.21
C LYS A 25 -3.13 -12.77 19.95
N GLN A 26 -2.26 -12.56 18.95
CA GLN A 26 -2.62 -11.85 17.72
C GLN A 26 -3.43 -12.73 16.74
N LEU A 27 -3.14 -14.04 16.65
CA LEU A 27 -3.82 -15.00 15.76
C LEU A 27 -5.33 -15.13 15.99
N LYS A 28 -5.81 -14.94 17.24
CA LYS A 28 -7.25 -15.01 17.57
C LYS A 28 -8.11 -13.97 16.85
N ASN A 29 -7.52 -12.90 16.33
CA ASN A 29 -8.24 -11.78 15.71
C ASN A 29 -8.18 -11.77 14.18
N VAL A 30 -7.45 -12.70 13.55
CA VAL A 30 -7.17 -12.66 12.09
C VAL A 30 -8.36 -13.12 11.23
N PHE A 31 -9.22 -14.00 11.76
CA PHE A 31 -10.25 -14.72 10.99
C PHE A 31 -11.70 -14.21 11.17
N LYS A 32 -11.90 -12.93 11.48
CA LYS A 32 -13.25 -12.44 11.82
C LYS A 32 -14.19 -12.24 10.62
N ASP A 33 -13.68 -11.90 9.43
CA ASP A 33 -14.52 -11.54 8.29
C ASP A 33 -14.16 -12.29 6.99
N PRO A 34 -14.95 -13.29 6.54
CA PRO A 34 -14.61 -14.13 5.39
C PRO A 34 -14.56 -13.37 4.06
N LYS A 35 -15.41 -12.34 3.88
CA LYS A 35 -15.40 -11.50 2.67
C LYS A 35 -14.11 -10.67 2.55
N LEU A 36 -13.61 -10.13 3.67
CA LEU A 36 -12.37 -9.35 3.67
C LEU A 36 -11.16 -10.23 3.40
N ILE A 37 -11.17 -11.47 3.90
CA ILE A 37 -10.12 -12.45 3.63
C ILE A 37 -10.08 -12.79 2.14
N LEU A 38 -11.24 -13.08 1.52
CA LEU A 38 -11.30 -13.40 0.09
C LEU A 38 -10.75 -12.27 -0.79
N ILE A 39 -11.17 -11.02 -0.52
CA ILE A 39 -10.69 -9.85 -1.26
C ILE A 39 -9.17 -9.68 -1.09
N SER A 40 -8.67 -9.85 0.13
CA SER A 40 -7.23 -9.74 0.42
C SER A 40 -6.43 -10.82 -0.30
N THR A 41 -6.92 -12.06 -0.31
CA THR A 41 -6.27 -13.18 -1.01
C THR A 41 -6.23 -12.94 -2.52
N LEU A 42 -7.34 -12.49 -3.13
CA LEU A 42 -7.37 -12.13 -4.55
C LEU A 42 -6.39 -11.01 -4.90
N GLN A 43 -6.30 -9.98 -4.06
CA GLN A 43 -5.34 -8.90 -4.21
C GLN A 43 -3.89 -9.39 -4.13
N ILE A 44 -3.58 -10.30 -3.21
CA ILE A 44 -2.25 -10.91 -3.07
C ILE A 44 -1.90 -11.73 -4.32
N ILE A 45 -2.82 -12.58 -4.81
CA ILE A 45 -2.58 -13.42 -5.99
C ILE A 45 -2.34 -12.54 -7.22
N MET A 46 -3.24 -11.60 -7.49
CA MET A 46 -3.12 -10.69 -8.63
C MET A 46 -1.87 -9.82 -8.53
N GLY A 47 -1.56 -9.30 -7.34
CA GLY A 47 -0.37 -8.49 -7.12
C GLY A 47 0.93 -9.27 -7.34
N SER A 48 0.99 -10.51 -6.83
CA SER A 48 2.15 -11.39 -7.00
C SER A 48 2.35 -11.78 -8.48
N LEU A 49 1.27 -12.05 -9.21
CA LEU A 49 1.31 -12.32 -10.65
C LEU A 49 1.85 -11.11 -11.43
N LEU A 50 1.33 -9.91 -11.18
CA LEU A 50 1.80 -8.69 -11.86
C LEU A 50 3.28 -8.42 -11.58
N MET A 51 3.71 -8.54 -10.33
CA MET A 51 5.12 -8.38 -9.98
C MET A 51 6.01 -9.42 -10.68
N ALA A 52 5.57 -10.68 -10.73
CA ALA A 52 6.33 -11.74 -11.39
C ALA A 52 6.41 -11.54 -12.91
N ILE A 53 5.31 -11.12 -13.55
CA ILE A 53 5.27 -10.75 -14.98
C ILE A 53 6.25 -9.61 -15.25
N SER A 54 6.21 -8.54 -14.45
CA SER A 54 7.14 -7.43 -14.58
C SER A 54 8.59 -7.92 -14.44
N THR A 55 8.86 -8.76 -13.42
CA THR A 55 10.21 -9.29 -13.16
C THR A 55 10.74 -10.12 -14.34
N ASN A 56 9.98 -11.12 -14.81
CA ASN A 56 10.43 -12.03 -15.85
C ASN A 56 10.39 -11.44 -17.25
N ILE A 57 9.44 -10.56 -17.57
CA ILE A 57 9.30 -10.05 -18.94
C ILE A 57 10.06 -8.74 -19.15
N LEU A 58 10.23 -7.93 -18.11
CA LEU A 58 10.77 -6.56 -18.25
C LEU A 58 12.07 -6.35 -17.47
N TYR A 59 12.21 -6.88 -16.25
CA TYR A 59 13.45 -6.68 -15.49
C TYR A 59 14.57 -7.60 -15.99
N ILE A 60 14.34 -8.92 -15.99
CA ILE A 60 15.38 -9.91 -16.29
C ILE A 60 15.95 -9.75 -17.71
N PRO A 61 15.14 -9.70 -18.78
CA PRO A 61 15.67 -9.67 -20.15
C PRO A 61 16.41 -8.38 -20.49
N HIS A 62 16.13 -7.29 -19.77
CA HIS A 62 16.71 -5.96 -19.99
C HIS A 62 17.78 -5.59 -18.96
N GLY A 63 18.14 -6.51 -18.05
CA GLY A 63 19.16 -6.31 -17.03
C GLY A 63 18.79 -5.29 -15.94
N LEU A 64 17.52 -4.87 -15.86
CA LEU A 64 17.09 -3.92 -14.84
C LEU A 64 17.10 -4.58 -13.46
N LEU A 65 17.42 -3.78 -12.43
CA LEU A 65 17.39 -4.23 -11.04
C LEU A 65 16.06 -3.88 -10.39
N SER A 66 15.66 -4.62 -9.36
CA SER A 66 14.48 -4.28 -8.55
C SER A 66 14.88 -3.56 -7.26
N GLY A 67 13.89 -3.16 -6.45
CA GLY A 67 14.10 -2.55 -5.14
C GLY A 67 14.50 -3.53 -4.04
N GLY A 68 15.34 -3.06 -3.12
CA GLY A 68 15.59 -3.73 -1.84
C GLY A 68 16.16 -5.14 -1.96
N ILE A 69 15.56 -6.10 -1.23
CA ILE A 69 16.00 -7.51 -1.26
C ILE A 69 15.78 -8.14 -2.64
N ALA A 70 14.73 -7.77 -3.37
CA ALA A 70 14.52 -8.27 -4.73
C ALA A 70 15.62 -7.75 -5.67
N GLY A 71 16.05 -6.49 -5.50
CA GLY A 71 17.21 -5.92 -6.18
C GLY A 71 18.50 -6.65 -5.91
N ILE A 72 18.82 -6.87 -4.63
CA ILE A 72 20.00 -7.64 -4.22
C ILE A 72 19.95 -9.05 -4.79
N SER A 73 18.77 -9.69 -4.78
CA SER A 73 18.60 -11.02 -5.36
C SER A 73 18.83 -11.03 -6.88
N LEU A 74 18.40 -10.00 -7.61
CA LEU A 74 18.68 -9.84 -9.04
C LEU A 74 20.17 -9.62 -9.31
N MET A 75 20.85 -8.80 -8.49
CA MET A 75 22.30 -8.64 -8.60
C MET A 75 23.04 -9.97 -8.43
N LEU A 76 22.67 -10.75 -7.40
CA LEU A 76 23.26 -12.09 -7.18
C LEU A 76 22.91 -13.06 -8.31
N HIS A 77 21.71 -12.95 -8.88
CA HIS A 77 21.33 -13.74 -10.05
C HIS A 77 22.20 -13.40 -11.27
N TYR A 78 22.41 -12.12 -11.57
CA TYR A 78 23.22 -11.70 -12.73
C TYR A 78 24.72 -11.95 -12.57
N LEU A 79 25.25 -11.90 -11.34
CA LEU A 79 26.68 -12.05 -11.08
C LEU A 79 27.09 -13.51 -10.82
N LEU A 80 26.20 -14.33 -10.26
CA LEU A 80 26.53 -15.67 -9.75
C LEU A 80 25.58 -16.77 -10.25
N ASP A 81 24.63 -16.45 -11.15
CA ASP A 81 23.60 -17.36 -11.66
C ASP A 81 22.76 -18.03 -10.56
N PHE A 82 22.64 -17.38 -9.40
CA PHE A 82 21.84 -17.91 -8.30
C PHE A 82 20.35 -17.92 -8.65
N ASN A 83 19.62 -18.93 -8.16
CA ASN A 83 18.18 -18.99 -8.35
C ASN A 83 17.50 -17.78 -7.68
N LEU A 84 16.88 -16.94 -8.48
CA LEU A 84 16.28 -15.68 -8.03
C LEU A 84 15.21 -15.91 -6.95
N GLY A 85 14.28 -16.84 -7.18
CA GLY A 85 13.20 -17.15 -6.25
C GLY A 85 13.70 -17.63 -4.88
N LEU A 86 14.67 -18.54 -4.87
CA LEU A 86 15.30 -19.04 -3.64
C LEU A 86 16.06 -17.94 -2.89
N THR A 87 16.78 -17.08 -3.61
CA THR A 87 17.56 -15.98 -3.02
C THR A 87 16.64 -14.97 -2.34
N ILE A 88 15.55 -14.59 -3.01
CA ILE A 88 14.50 -13.72 -2.43
C ILE A 88 13.95 -14.36 -1.16
N PHE A 89 13.61 -15.65 -1.19
CA PHE A 89 13.02 -16.34 -0.04
C PHE A 89 13.98 -16.36 1.15
N MET A 90 15.25 -16.70 0.94
CA MET A 90 16.26 -16.83 2.00
C MET A 90 16.62 -15.49 2.64
N LEU A 91 16.85 -14.45 1.83
CA LEU A 91 17.18 -13.12 2.34
C LEU A 91 16.04 -12.48 3.13
N ASN A 92 14.81 -12.92 2.88
CA ASN A 92 13.62 -12.43 3.57
C ASN A 92 13.43 -12.96 4.99
N ILE A 93 13.84 -14.19 5.27
CA ILE A 93 13.68 -14.83 6.59
C ILE A 93 14.06 -13.91 7.77
N PRO A 94 15.25 -13.25 7.79
CA PRO A 94 15.61 -12.34 8.88
C PRO A 94 14.69 -11.13 8.99
N LEU A 95 14.23 -10.56 7.86
CA LEU A 95 13.31 -9.42 7.89
C LEU A 95 11.93 -9.80 8.42
N PHE A 96 11.43 -10.99 8.11
CA PHE A 96 10.17 -11.50 8.68
C PHE A 96 10.26 -11.66 10.20
N ILE A 97 11.40 -12.10 10.73
CA ILE A 97 11.63 -12.19 12.18
C ILE A 97 11.53 -10.80 12.82
N ILE A 98 12.08 -9.77 12.18
CA ILE A 98 11.96 -8.37 12.62
C ILE A 98 10.48 -7.92 12.52
N GLY A 99 9.82 -8.23 11.40
CA GLY A 99 8.42 -7.89 11.14
C GLY A 99 7.45 -8.39 12.22
N ILE A 100 7.63 -9.62 12.73
CA ILE A 100 6.80 -10.17 13.82
C ILE A 100 6.82 -9.29 15.08
N LYS A 101 7.91 -8.56 15.32
CA LYS A 101 8.05 -7.72 16.52
C LYS A 101 7.36 -6.36 16.38
N PHE A 102 7.38 -5.78 15.18
CA PHE A 102 6.97 -4.40 14.96
C PHE A 102 5.63 -4.25 14.23
N LEU A 103 5.22 -5.27 13.47
CA LEU A 103 4.03 -5.22 12.62
C LEU A 103 2.93 -6.15 13.12
N ASN A 104 1.72 -5.92 12.62
CA ASN A 104 0.57 -6.78 12.91
C ASN A 104 0.77 -8.19 12.33
N ILE A 105 0.33 -9.24 13.04
CA ILE A 105 0.53 -10.63 12.59
C ILE A 105 -0.18 -10.91 11.26
N THR A 106 -1.33 -10.26 11.03
CA THR A 106 -2.05 -10.37 9.77
C THR A 106 -1.15 -9.92 8.62
N PHE A 107 -0.41 -8.83 8.81
CA PHE A 107 0.53 -8.33 7.82
C PHE A 107 1.66 -9.31 7.56
N VAL A 108 2.26 -9.85 8.62
CA VAL A 108 3.35 -10.84 8.51
C VAL A 108 2.89 -12.10 7.76
N ILE A 109 1.71 -12.63 8.09
CA ILE A 109 1.18 -13.84 7.43
C ILE A 109 0.89 -13.57 5.95
N GLN A 110 0.19 -12.47 5.65
CA GLN A 110 -0.14 -12.09 4.28
C GLN A 110 1.11 -11.81 3.45
N SER A 111 2.11 -11.15 4.05
CA SER A 111 3.41 -10.92 3.40
C SER A 111 4.15 -12.22 3.13
N TRP A 112 4.09 -13.19 4.05
CA TRP A 112 4.74 -14.47 3.85
C TRP A 112 4.10 -15.26 2.70
N ILE A 113 2.76 -15.25 2.62
CA ILE A 113 2.00 -15.85 1.52
C ILE A 113 2.33 -15.14 0.20
N ALA A 114 2.29 -13.80 0.17
CA ALA A 114 2.58 -13.01 -1.02
C ALA A 114 4.01 -13.24 -1.52
N MET A 115 5.01 -13.21 -0.63
CA MET A 115 6.40 -13.51 -0.96
C MET A 115 6.57 -14.94 -1.50
N ALA A 116 5.97 -15.95 -0.85
CA ALA A 116 6.05 -17.33 -1.30
C ALA A 116 5.43 -17.50 -2.69
N LEU A 117 4.25 -16.92 -2.92
CA LEU A 117 3.59 -16.92 -4.22
C LEU A 117 4.43 -16.20 -5.27
N TYR A 118 4.89 -14.98 -5.00
CA TYR A 118 5.74 -14.22 -5.92
C TYR A 118 7.02 -15.00 -6.29
N SER A 119 7.73 -15.54 -5.29
CA SER A 119 8.94 -16.35 -5.50
C SER A 119 8.68 -17.59 -6.37
N LEU A 120 7.60 -18.33 -6.09
CA LEU A 120 7.21 -19.49 -6.89
C LEU A 120 6.85 -19.09 -8.33
N ILE A 121 6.02 -18.07 -8.51
CA ILE A 121 5.59 -17.62 -9.84
C ILE A 121 6.80 -17.15 -10.64
N VAL A 122 7.70 -16.36 -10.05
CA VAL A 122 8.93 -15.91 -10.72
C VAL A 122 9.76 -17.11 -11.18
N ASN A 123 9.94 -18.13 -10.34
CA ASN A 123 10.72 -19.30 -10.69
C ASN A 123 10.06 -20.15 -11.79
N TYR A 124 8.73 -20.34 -11.75
CA TYR A 124 8.02 -21.16 -12.74
C TYR A 124 7.72 -20.42 -14.05
N SER A 125 7.71 -19.09 -14.05
CA SER A 125 7.39 -18.28 -15.24
C SER A 125 8.62 -17.78 -16.00
N GLN A 126 9.80 -18.38 -15.78
CA GLN A 126 11.03 -18.06 -16.51
C GLN A 126 10.87 -18.22 -18.03
N PHE A 127 10.02 -19.14 -18.50
CA PHE A 127 9.72 -19.31 -19.93
C PHE A 127 9.12 -18.05 -20.59
N LEU A 128 8.60 -17.09 -19.82
CA LEU A 128 8.08 -15.82 -20.33
C LEU A 128 9.18 -14.81 -20.68
N GLN A 129 10.42 -15.03 -20.23
CA GLN A 129 11.54 -14.09 -20.41
C GLN A 129 11.83 -13.77 -21.89
N TYR A 130 11.56 -14.72 -22.80
CA TYR A 130 11.81 -14.54 -24.22
C TYR A 130 10.65 -13.91 -25.01
N LYS A 131 9.52 -13.62 -24.37
CA LYS A 131 8.30 -13.21 -25.09
C LYS A 131 8.26 -11.74 -25.51
N MET A 132 9.05 -10.87 -24.88
CA MET A 132 8.98 -9.44 -25.13
C MET A 132 10.37 -8.81 -25.14
N GLN A 133 10.93 -8.61 -26.32
CA GLN A 133 12.17 -7.86 -26.51
C GLN A 133 11.82 -6.48 -27.04
N LEU A 134 11.78 -5.51 -26.12
CA LEU A 134 11.65 -4.10 -26.44
C LEU A 134 13.03 -3.46 -26.54
N ASN A 135 13.26 -2.64 -27.56
CA ASN A 135 14.54 -1.95 -27.77
C ASN A 135 14.64 -0.63 -26.99
N ASP A 136 13.50 -0.01 -26.67
CA ASP A 136 13.45 1.25 -25.93
C ASP A 136 13.48 1.00 -24.42
N MET A 137 14.65 1.22 -23.81
CA MET A 137 14.87 1.05 -22.37
C MET A 137 14.05 2.01 -21.49
N ILE A 138 13.70 3.20 -21.98
CA ILE A 138 12.84 4.14 -21.24
C ILE A 138 11.43 3.57 -21.16
N LEU A 139 10.91 3.09 -22.30
CA LEU A 139 9.60 2.45 -22.36
C LEU A 139 9.55 1.21 -21.46
N VAL A 140 10.58 0.36 -21.53
CA VAL A 140 10.72 -0.82 -20.66
C VAL A 140 10.70 -0.41 -19.19
N SER A 141 11.49 0.58 -18.80
CA SER A 141 11.61 1.03 -17.41
C SER A 141 10.28 1.56 -16.87
N ILE A 142 9.56 2.36 -17.66
CA ILE A 142 8.25 2.88 -17.29
C ILE A 142 7.24 1.74 -17.14
N LEU A 143 7.15 0.82 -18.11
CA LEU A 143 6.24 -0.32 -18.06
C LEU A 143 6.55 -1.25 -16.89
N ALA A 144 7.84 -1.52 -16.66
CA ALA A 144 8.33 -2.34 -15.56
C ALA A 144 7.85 -1.77 -14.24
N GLY A 145 8.07 -0.46 -14.04
CA GLY A 145 7.65 0.28 -12.85
C GLY A 145 6.13 0.38 -12.67
N LEU A 146 5.38 0.56 -13.76
CA LEU A 146 3.92 0.61 -13.72
C LEU A 146 3.35 -0.73 -13.25
N ILE A 147 3.76 -1.83 -13.88
CA ILE A 147 3.24 -3.17 -13.59
C ILE A 147 3.68 -3.64 -12.20
N SER A 148 4.97 -3.46 -11.84
CA SER A 148 5.46 -3.81 -10.50
C SER A 148 4.79 -2.98 -9.42
N GLY A 149 4.61 -1.68 -9.62
CA GLY A 149 3.99 -0.79 -8.64
C GLY A 149 2.49 -1.05 -8.46
N LEU A 150 1.78 -1.38 -9.54
CA LEU A 150 0.39 -1.88 -9.46
C LEU A 150 0.33 -3.17 -8.64
N GLY A 151 1.21 -4.12 -8.94
CA GLY A 151 1.23 -5.40 -8.24
C GLY A 151 1.55 -5.25 -6.75
N LEU A 152 2.62 -4.52 -6.44
CA LEU A 152 3.05 -4.25 -5.07
C LEU A 152 1.99 -3.46 -4.27
N GLY A 153 1.38 -2.45 -4.88
CA GLY A 153 0.33 -1.68 -4.23
C GLY A 153 -0.94 -2.50 -3.95
N LEU A 154 -1.29 -3.49 -4.79
CA LEU A 154 -2.37 -4.44 -4.48
C LEU A 154 -2.03 -5.31 -3.26
N ILE A 155 -0.79 -5.79 -3.17
CA ILE A 155 -0.32 -6.57 -2.02
C ILE A 155 -0.38 -5.72 -0.74
N PHE A 156 0.10 -4.47 -0.78
CA PHE A 156 -0.01 -3.56 0.37
C PHE A 156 -1.46 -3.22 0.74
N LYS A 157 -2.34 -3.06 -0.25
CA LYS A 157 -3.77 -2.85 -0.02
C LYS A 157 -4.42 -4.03 0.73
N ALA A 158 -3.94 -5.24 0.46
CA ALA A 158 -4.32 -6.45 1.19
C ALA A 158 -3.70 -6.55 2.59
N LYS A 159 -2.91 -5.55 3.02
CA LYS A 159 -2.04 -5.55 4.20
C LYS A 159 -0.93 -6.61 4.12
N GLY A 160 -0.47 -7.00 2.93
CA GLY A 160 0.73 -7.81 2.74
C GLY A 160 1.92 -6.98 2.26
N SER A 161 3.02 -7.67 1.96
CA SER A 161 4.22 -7.15 1.31
C SER A 161 4.82 -8.25 0.42
N SER A 162 5.60 -7.87 -0.60
CA SER A 162 6.35 -8.83 -1.42
C SER A 162 7.59 -9.41 -0.71
N GLY A 163 7.80 -9.02 0.54
CA GLY A 163 9.02 -9.20 1.30
C GLY A 163 10.03 -8.06 1.08
N GLY A 164 11.18 -8.17 1.72
CA GLY A 164 12.31 -7.31 1.50
C GLY A 164 12.20 -6.02 2.27
N THR A 165 12.69 -4.96 1.63
CA THR A 165 12.65 -3.61 2.20
C THR A 165 11.23 -3.13 2.45
N ASP A 166 10.21 -3.72 1.80
CA ASP A 166 8.80 -3.49 2.08
C ASP A 166 8.44 -3.63 3.56
N ILE A 167 9.00 -4.63 4.27
CA ILE A 167 8.76 -4.84 5.70
C ILE A 167 9.28 -3.63 6.49
N ILE A 168 10.45 -3.13 6.10
CA ILE A 168 11.07 -1.95 6.72
C ILE A 168 10.24 -0.70 6.37
N SER A 169 9.81 -0.56 5.12
CA SER A 169 8.94 0.52 4.63
C SER A 169 7.62 0.56 5.40
N MET A 170 7.02 -0.60 5.69
CA MET A 170 5.80 -0.67 6.51
C MET A 170 6.06 -0.25 7.96
N ILE A 171 7.18 -0.68 8.57
CA ILE A 171 7.55 -0.25 9.93
C ILE A 171 7.73 1.28 9.98
N ILE A 172 8.38 1.85 8.97
CA ILE A 172 8.59 3.30 8.86
C ILE A 172 7.24 4.02 8.65
N LYS A 173 6.35 3.48 7.81
CA LYS A 173 5.00 4.03 7.62
C LYS A 173 4.19 4.02 8.92
N GLU A 174 4.19 2.93 9.68
CA GLU A 174 3.45 2.86 10.95
C GLU A 174 4.03 3.79 12.03
N LYS A 175 5.35 4.01 12.02
CA LYS A 175 6.02 4.82 13.06
C LYS A 175 6.12 6.31 12.74
N TYR A 176 6.29 6.66 11.47
CA TYR A 176 6.60 8.03 11.02
C TYR A 176 5.64 8.55 9.93
N SER A 177 4.64 7.76 9.52
CA SER A 177 3.64 8.12 8.51
C SER A 177 4.16 8.45 7.10
N ILE A 178 5.46 8.23 6.86
CA ILE A 178 6.10 8.36 5.53
C ILE A 178 5.57 7.29 4.60
N SER A 179 5.31 7.62 3.33
CA SER A 179 4.72 6.67 2.37
C SER A 179 5.63 5.46 2.11
N ILE A 180 4.98 4.35 1.77
CA ILE A 180 5.65 3.07 1.55
C ILE A 180 6.48 3.15 0.27
N GLY A 181 5.93 3.74 -0.79
CA GLY A 181 6.62 3.97 -2.06
C GLY A 181 7.88 4.82 -1.90
N THR A 182 7.79 5.95 -1.21
CA THR A 182 8.96 6.82 -0.96
C THR A 182 10.04 6.10 -0.17
N THR A 183 9.67 5.35 0.86
CA THR A 183 10.65 4.60 1.67
C THR A 183 11.33 3.52 0.83
N ASN A 184 10.58 2.77 0.03
CA ASN A 184 11.14 1.78 -0.89
C ASN A 184 12.04 2.39 -1.95
N PHE A 185 11.70 3.57 -2.48
CA PHE A 185 12.56 4.29 -3.42
C PHE A 185 13.90 4.67 -2.81
N LEU A 186 13.92 5.18 -1.57
CA LEU A 186 15.16 5.53 -0.87
C LEU A 186 16.03 4.29 -0.61
N PHE A 187 15.44 3.18 -0.20
CA PHE A 187 16.16 1.92 -0.08
C PHE A 187 16.72 1.45 -1.42
N ASN A 188 15.94 1.61 -2.50
CA ASN A 188 16.43 1.22 -3.80
C ASN A 188 17.56 2.11 -4.31
N LEU A 189 17.52 3.41 -4.01
CA LEU A 189 18.63 4.30 -4.34
C LEU A 189 19.94 3.80 -3.69
N ALA A 190 19.89 3.33 -2.45
CA ALA A 190 21.05 2.74 -1.78
C ALA A 190 21.54 1.44 -2.48
N VAL A 191 20.63 0.56 -2.89
CA VAL A 191 20.97 -0.65 -3.66
C VAL A 191 21.58 -0.29 -5.01
N LEU A 192 21.04 0.71 -5.69
CA LEU A 192 21.52 1.19 -6.99
C LEU A 192 22.91 1.81 -6.92
N LEU A 193 23.23 2.55 -5.86
CA LEU A 193 24.59 3.07 -5.65
C LEU A 193 25.61 1.94 -5.54
N ILE A 194 25.26 0.83 -4.89
CA ILE A 194 26.11 -0.36 -4.84
C ILE A 194 26.17 -1.01 -6.22
N ALA A 195 25.02 -1.17 -6.89
CA ALA A 195 24.94 -1.80 -8.19
C ALA A 195 25.71 -1.05 -9.28
N ALA A 196 25.74 0.28 -9.26
CA ALA A 196 26.49 1.10 -10.21
C ALA A 196 28.00 0.83 -10.20
N THR A 197 28.53 0.17 -9.16
CA THR A 197 29.93 -0.27 -9.12
C THR A 197 30.18 -1.59 -9.86
N PHE A 198 29.13 -2.39 -10.09
CA PHE A 198 29.19 -3.70 -10.75
C PHE A 198 28.53 -3.72 -12.14
N PHE A 199 27.57 -2.82 -12.40
CA PHE A 199 26.76 -2.76 -13.62
C PHE A 199 26.98 -1.42 -14.35
N ASN A 200 26.62 -1.39 -15.63
CA ASN A 200 26.64 -0.16 -16.43
C ASN A 200 25.74 0.92 -15.79
N ILE A 201 26.26 2.15 -15.67
CA ILE A 201 25.55 3.31 -15.12
C ILE A 201 24.22 3.56 -15.84
N GLU A 202 24.13 3.29 -17.15
CA GLU A 202 22.89 3.44 -17.92
C GLU A 202 21.77 2.53 -17.37
N ILE A 203 22.08 1.26 -17.11
CA ILE A 203 21.13 0.28 -16.54
C ILE A 203 20.69 0.71 -15.14
N ALA A 204 21.61 1.28 -14.35
CA ALA A 204 21.29 1.83 -13.03
C ALA A 204 20.33 3.03 -13.12
N LEU A 205 20.53 3.94 -14.08
CA LEU A 205 19.64 5.08 -14.33
C LEU A 205 18.25 4.63 -14.83
N TYR A 206 18.19 3.67 -15.74
CA TYR A 206 16.93 3.07 -16.18
C TYR A 206 16.18 2.38 -15.04
N THR A 207 16.91 1.67 -14.19
CA THR A 207 16.32 1.09 -12.97
C THR A 207 15.80 2.18 -12.03
N LEU A 208 16.50 3.30 -11.88
CA LEU A 208 16.04 4.42 -11.06
C LEU A 208 14.68 4.95 -11.56
N ILE A 209 14.50 5.07 -12.89
CA ILE A 209 13.22 5.43 -13.50
C ILE A 209 12.14 4.41 -13.15
N ALA A 210 12.41 3.11 -13.37
CA ALA A 210 11.46 2.04 -13.06
C ALA A 210 11.04 2.05 -11.58
N SER A 211 11.98 2.37 -10.69
CA SER A 211 11.79 2.40 -9.25
C SER A 211 10.97 3.60 -8.79
N PHE A 212 11.22 4.77 -9.39
CA PHE A 212 10.43 5.97 -9.14
C PHE A 212 8.98 5.77 -9.56
N VAL A 213 8.76 5.19 -10.74
CA VAL A 213 7.41 4.85 -11.22
C VAL A 213 6.76 3.79 -10.33
N THR A 214 7.51 2.76 -9.91
CA THR A 214 7.05 1.74 -8.95
C THR A 214 6.55 2.38 -7.66
N ALA A 215 7.31 3.33 -7.10
CA ALA A 215 6.98 4.00 -5.85
C ALA A 215 5.65 4.78 -5.95
N ILE A 216 5.50 5.60 -6.99
CA ILE A 216 4.28 6.38 -7.23
C ILE A 216 3.07 5.46 -7.41
N MET A 217 3.22 4.40 -8.19
CA MET A 217 2.13 3.46 -8.47
C MET A 217 1.77 2.60 -7.27
N THR A 218 2.75 2.24 -6.46
CA THR A 218 2.54 1.52 -5.19
C THR A 218 1.69 2.36 -4.25
N ASP A 219 2.07 3.62 -4.03
CA ASP A 219 1.33 4.52 -3.14
C ASP A 219 -0.11 4.71 -3.64
N LYS A 220 -0.28 5.05 -4.93
CA LYS A 220 -1.62 5.22 -5.54
C LYS A 220 -2.50 3.97 -5.45
N THR A 221 -1.93 2.79 -5.68
CA THR A 221 -2.70 1.55 -5.70
C THR A 221 -3.02 1.04 -4.29
N SER A 222 -2.08 1.21 -3.35
CA SER A 222 -2.23 0.84 -1.95
C SER A 222 -3.33 1.65 -1.25
N THR A 223 -3.32 2.99 -1.42
CA THR A 223 -4.39 3.85 -0.90
C THR A 223 -5.69 3.75 -1.71
N GLY A 224 -5.57 3.31 -2.97
CA GLY A 224 -6.63 3.20 -3.96
C GLY A 224 -6.71 4.42 -4.87
N PHE A 225 -7.11 4.18 -6.13
CA PHE A 225 -7.22 5.21 -7.20
C PHE A 225 -8.23 6.34 -6.93
N GLY A 226 -8.96 6.27 -5.82
CA GLY A 226 -9.89 7.31 -5.40
C GLY A 226 -9.23 8.24 -4.41
N ASN A 227 -8.59 9.31 -4.89
CA ASN A 227 -8.35 10.49 -4.06
C ASN A 227 -9.69 10.88 -3.45
N GLN A 228 -9.89 10.60 -2.18
CA GLN A 228 -10.97 11.21 -1.43
C GLN A 228 -10.63 12.71 -1.36
N LYS A 229 -11.66 13.54 -1.29
CA LYS A 229 -11.53 14.98 -1.12
C LYS A 229 -12.37 15.36 0.08
N ALA A 230 -11.81 16.19 0.94
CA ALA A 230 -12.58 16.91 1.91
C ALA A 230 -13.19 18.13 1.22
N ILE A 231 -14.50 18.32 1.39
CA ILE A 231 -15.25 19.42 0.83
C ILE A 231 -15.85 20.21 2.00
N LEU A 232 -15.59 21.51 2.02
CA LEU A 232 -16.19 22.47 2.93
C LEU A 232 -17.16 23.33 2.12
N ILE A 233 -18.44 23.32 2.49
CA ILE A 233 -19.47 24.14 1.87
C ILE A 233 -19.94 25.15 2.91
N ILE A 234 -19.65 26.42 2.68
CA ILE A 234 -20.06 27.52 3.56
C ILE A 234 -21.29 28.19 2.95
N SER A 235 -22.41 28.16 3.65
CA SER A 235 -23.69 28.67 3.14
C SER A 235 -24.66 28.96 4.28
N ASP A 236 -25.53 29.96 4.09
CA ASP A 236 -26.66 30.23 4.98
C ASP A 236 -27.72 29.13 4.92
N LYS A 237 -27.78 28.39 3.81
CA LYS A 237 -28.63 27.22 3.60
C LYS A 237 -27.90 25.90 3.87
N GLY A 238 -26.81 25.91 4.65
CA GLY A 238 -25.97 24.74 4.90
C GLY A 238 -26.73 23.52 5.44
N LYS A 239 -27.74 23.72 6.30
CA LYS A 239 -28.60 22.64 6.82
C LYS A 239 -29.42 21.96 5.71
N GLU A 240 -30.01 22.74 4.81
CA GLU A 240 -30.81 22.25 3.68
C GLU A 240 -29.93 21.50 2.67
N ILE A 241 -28.74 22.05 2.37
CA ILE A 241 -27.74 21.40 1.53
C ILE A 241 -27.34 20.04 2.13
N SER A 242 -26.97 20.01 3.41
CA SER A 242 -26.58 18.78 4.11
C SER A 242 -27.68 17.72 4.07
N TYR A 243 -28.93 18.11 4.32
CA TYR A 243 -30.08 17.20 4.27
C TYR A 243 -30.25 16.57 2.89
N LEU A 244 -30.19 17.38 1.82
CA LEU A 244 -30.33 16.88 0.45
C LEU A 244 -29.16 15.98 0.03
N LEU A 245 -27.92 16.34 0.38
CA LEU A 245 -26.75 15.52 0.10
C LEU A 245 -26.83 14.17 0.84
N THR A 246 -27.27 14.18 2.09
CA THR A 246 -27.45 12.97 2.90
C THR A 246 -28.53 12.06 2.32
N ASN A 247 -29.69 12.61 1.94
CA ASN A 247 -30.82 11.81 1.47
C ASN A 247 -30.70 11.36 0.01
N LYS A 248 -30.27 12.25 -0.90
CA LYS A 248 -30.18 11.94 -2.34
C LYS A 248 -28.89 11.24 -2.72
N LEU A 249 -27.76 11.62 -2.13
CA LEU A 249 -26.45 11.06 -2.50
C LEU A 249 -25.94 10.00 -1.51
N LYS A 250 -26.67 9.77 -0.40
CA LYS A 250 -26.25 8.85 0.68
C LYS A 250 -24.84 9.16 1.17
N VAL A 251 -24.55 10.44 1.33
CA VAL A 251 -23.25 10.94 1.79
C VAL A 251 -23.39 11.43 3.23
N ALA A 252 -22.56 10.93 4.13
CA ALA A 252 -22.49 11.46 5.48
C ALA A 252 -21.88 12.87 5.45
N ALA A 253 -22.58 13.84 6.04
CA ALA A 253 -22.12 15.20 6.20
C ALA A 253 -22.07 15.57 7.68
N THR A 254 -21.06 16.34 8.07
CA THR A 254 -20.94 16.91 9.42
C THR A 254 -21.20 18.40 9.32
N LEU A 255 -22.07 18.93 10.18
CA LEU A 255 -22.28 20.36 10.29
C LEU A 255 -21.29 20.93 11.30
N LEU A 256 -20.52 21.92 10.89
CA LEU A 256 -19.64 22.71 11.73
C LEU A 256 -20.24 24.11 11.86
N GLU A 257 -20.24 24.64 13.07
CA GLU A 257 -20.63 26.03 13.34
C GLU A 257 -19.43 26.93 13.11
N GLY A 258 -19.62 28.00 12.35
CA GLY A 258 -18.61 29.02 12.09
C GLY A 258 -19.19 30.42 12.22
N LYS A 259 -18.32 31.41 12.28
CA LYS A 259 -18.72 32.82 12.36
C LYS A 259 -17.97 33.63 11.31
N GLY A 260 -18.67 34.49 10.59
CA GLY A 260 -18.04 35.37 9.60
C GLY A 260 -17.10 36.34 10.29
N ALA A 261 -15.81 36.30 9.96
CA ALA A 261 -14.80 37.16 10.60
C ALA A 261 -15.08 38.66 10.41
N TRP A 262 -15.69 39.04 9.28
CA TRP A 262 -16.07 40.43 8.99
C TRP A 262 -17.51 40.75 9.41
N ALA A 263 -18.47 39.96 8.92
CA ALA A 263 -19.89 40.24 9.12
C ALA A 263 -20.39 39.90 10.54
N GLY A 264 -19.64 39.12 11.32
CA GLY A 264 -20.05 38.68 12.67
C GLY A 264 -21.22 37.70 12.70
N ASN A 265 -21.80 37.35 11.55
CA ASN A 265 -22.95 36.45 11.48
C ASN A 265 -22.55 34.99 11.58
N ASP A 266 -23.40 34.18 12.20
CA ASP A 266 -23.24 32.74 12.27
C ASP A 266 -23.39 32.12 10.87
N LYS A 267 -22.53 31.14 10.57
CA LYS A 267 -22.48 30.43 9.31
C LYS A 267 -22.50 28.93 9.58
N THR A 268 -23.27 28.21 8.77
CA THR A 268 -23.22 26.74 8.77
C THR A 268 -22.20 26.29 7.73
N ILE A 269 -21.23 25.48 8.17
CA ILE A 269 -20.22 24.89 7.30
C ILE A 269 -20.52 23.39 7.19
N VAL A 270 -20.80 22.91 5.98
CA VAL A 270 -21.01 21.48 5.72
C VAL A 270 -19.67 20.86 5.36
N PHE A 271 -19.17 19.99 6.23
CA PHE A 271 -17.95 19.22 6.01
C PHE A 271 -18.28 17.81 5.51
N ILE A 272 -17.69 17.43 4.38
CA ILE A 272 -17.99 16.18 3.71
C ILE A 272 -16.71 15.56 3.15
N VAL A 273 -16.55 14.25 3.28
CA VAL A 273 -15.45 13.52 2.67
C VAL A 273 -16.00 12.53 1.65
N VAL A 274 -15.63 12.69 0.38
CA VAL A 274 -16.13 11.84 -0.71
C VAL A 274 -15.06 11.49 -1.74
N PRO A 275 -15.24 10.40 -2.52
CA PRO A 275 -14.42 10.15 -3.71
C PRO A 275 -14.52 11.30 -4.71
N THR A 276 -13.42 11.63 -5.39
CA THR A 276 -13.35 12.70 -6.40
C THR A 276 -14.48 12.63 -7.44
N MET A 277 -14.86 11.42 -7.88
CA MET A 277 -15.94 11.21 -8.86
C MET A 277 -17.33 11.71 -8.41
N ARG A 278 -17.58 11.83 -7.09
CA ARG A 278 -18.85 12.34 -6.55
C ARG A 278 -18.87 13.87 -6.41
N MET A 279 -17.72 14.54 -6.54
CA MET A 279 -17.57 15.97 -6.30
C MET A 279 -18.48 16.82 -7.21
N SER A 280 -18.57 16.47 -8.50
CA SER A 280 -19.35 17.25 -9.47
C SER A 280 -20.83 17.32 -9.11
N ARG A 281 -21.41 16.20 -8.64
CA ARG A 281 -22.82 16.15 -8.20
C ARG A 281 -23.05 16.96 -6.93
N ILE A 282 -22.10 16.95 -6.00
CA ILE A 282 -22.18 17.73 -4.76
C ILE A 282 -22.18 19.22 -5.08
N LYS A 283 -21.20 19.68 -5.88
CA LYS A 283 -21.11 21.09 -6.31
C LYS A 283 -22.40 21.55 -6.98
N TYR A 284 -22.92 20.75 -7.91
CA TYR A 284 -24.17 21.06 -8.61
C TYR A 284 -25.37 21.21 -7.67
N ILE A 285 -25.57 20.27 -6.73
CA ILE A 285 -26.69 20.34 -5.78
C ILE A 285 -26.54 21.54 -4.85
N SER A 286 -25.34 21.78 -4.32
CA SER A 286 -25.07 22.91 -3.42
C SER A 286 -25.35 24.25 -4.11
N GLN A 287 -24.84 24.44 -5.33
CA GLN A 287 -25.04 25.66 -6.10
C GLN A 287 -26.48 25.85 -6.57
N LYS A 288 -27.23 24.76 -6.78
CA LYS A 288 -28.66 24.84 -7.11
C LYS A 288 -29.51 25.33 -5.93
N ILE A 289 -29.14 24.98 -4.70
CA ILE A 289 -29.87 25.39 -3.47
C ILE A 289 -29.47 26.81 -3.08
N ASP A 290 -28.16 27.08 -3.12
CA ASP A 290 -27.58 28.38 -2.82
C ASP A 290 -26.52 28.75 -3.87
N PRO A 291 -26.87 29.59 -4.85
CA PRO A 291 -25.92 30.08 -5.85
C PRO A 291 -24.72 30.83 -5.25
N ASN A 292 -24.86 31.37 -4.03
CA ASN A 292 -23.83 32.14 -3.35
C ASN A 292 -22.98 31.27 -2.39
N CYS A 293 -23.17 29.95 -2.36
CA CYS A 293 -22.39 29.09 -1.49
C CYS A 293 -20.90 29.07 -1.87
N PHE A 294 -20.04 29.11 -0.86
CA PHE A 294 -18.60 29.02 -1.04
C PHE A 294 -18.13 27.57 -0.81
N ILE A 295 -17.49 26.97 -1.81
CA ILE A 295 -17.09 25.56 -1.78
C ILE A 295 -15.57 25.45 -1.89
N THR A 296 -14.93 24.92 -0.84
CA THR A 296 -13.49 24.59 -0.84
C THR A 296 -13.30 23.09 -0.95
N VAL A 297 -12.32 22.68 -1.77
CA VAL A 297 -11.94 21.28 -1.96
C VAL A 297 -10.50 21.09 -1.49
N ILE A 298 -10.31 20.21 -0.52
CA ILE A 298 -9.02 19.93 0.10
C ILE A 298 -8.56 18.53 -0.33
N ASN A 299 -7.31 18.47 -0.79
CA ASN A 299 -6.64 17.20 -1.07
C ASN A 299 -6.35 16.48 0.24
N THR A 300 -6.85 15.25 0.37
CA THR A 300 -6.57 14.42 1.55
C THR A 300 -5.60 13.31 1.16
N ASN A 301 -4.51 13.16 1.92
CA ASN A 301 -3.50 12.12 1.66
C ASN A 301 -3.92 10.77 2.25
N GLU A 302 -4.52 10.77 3.43
CA GLU A 302 -4.93 9.56 4.14
C GLU A 302 -6.22 9.86 4.92
N ILE A 303 -7.25 9.02 4.74
CA ILE A 303 -8.50 9.08 5.52
C ILE A 303 -8.74 7.69 6.07
N THR A 304 -8.83 7.60 7.39
CA THR A 304 -9.10 6.36 8.11
C THR A 304 -10.40 6.51 8.88
N GLY A 305 -11.31 5.54 8.75
CA GLY A 305 -12.62 5.59 9.39
C GLY A 305 -13.68 6.35 8.58
N GLY A 306 -14.71 6.84 9.28
CA GLY A 306 -15.91 7.44 8.69
C GLY A 306 -17.00 6.41 8.40
N LYS A 307 -18.16 6.53 9.05
CA LYS A 307 -19.34 5.73 8.69
C LYS A 307 -19.83 6.20 7.32
N LYS A 308 -19.63 5.36 6.29
CA LYS A 308 -20.47 5.46 5.09
C LYS A 308 -21.88 5.10 5.53
N ILE A 309 -22.87 5.87 5.10
CA ILE A 309 -24.28 5.47 5.20
C ILE A 309 -24.46 4.32 4.22
N ILE A 310 -24.02 3.13 4.64
CA ILE A 310 -24.38 1.86 4.03
C ILE A 310 -25.79 1.60 4.54
N GLU A 311 -26.69 1.14 3.68
CA GLU A 311 -28.01 0.65 4.07
C GLU A 311 -27.84 -0.48 5.08
N THR A 312 -27.73 -0.13 6.36
CA THR A 312 -28.10 -1.03 7.41
C THR A 312 -29.62 -0.99 7.43
N ASN A 313 -30.24 -2.12 7.08
CA ASN A 313 -31.57 -2.48 7.58
C ASN A 313 -31.47 -2.51 9.12
N THR A 314 -31.41 -1.35 9.75
CA THR A 314 -31.67 -1.22 11.18
C THR A 314 -33.17 -1.34 11.31
N ASN A 315 -33.61 -2.56 11.62
CA ASN A 315 -34.92 -2.78 12.23
C ASN A 315 -35.07 -1.79 13.38
N LYS A 316 -36.23 -1.11 13.42
CA LYS A 316 -36.60 -0.07 14.38
C LYS A 316 -36.63 -0.52 15.86
N ASN A 317 -36.17 -1.73 16.20
CA ASN A 317 -36.33 -2.31 17.54
C ASN A 317 -35.07 -2.25 18.42
N ASP A 318 -33.89 -1.92 17.89
CA ASP A 318 -32.64 -1.98 18.67
C ASP A 318 -32.25 -0.67 19.39
N ILE A 319 -33.18 0.28 19.55
CA ILE A 319 -32.95 1.52 20.32
C ILE A 319 -33.72 1.51 21.66
N ALA A 320 -34.29 0.38 22.06
CA ALA A 320 -34.90 0.22 23.37
C ALA A 320 -34.37 -1.02 24.09
N SER A 321 -33.12 -0.95 24.56
CA SER A 321 -32.59 -1.76 25.66
C SER A 321 -31.32 -1.15 26.23
#